data_AF-A0A536YPE6-F1
#
_entry.id   AF-A0A536YPE6-F1
#
_cell.length_a   1.000
_cell.length_b   1.000
_cell.length_c   1.000
_cell.angle_alpha   90.00
_cell.angle_beta   90.00
_cell.angle_gamma   90.00
#
_symmetry.space_group_name_H-M   'P 1'
#
loop_
_entity.id
_entity.type
_entity.pdbx_description
1 polymer ?
#
loop_
_entity_poly.entity_id
_entity_poly.type
_entity_poly.pdbx_seq_one_letter_code
_entity_poly.pdbx_strand_id
1 'polypeptide(L)' 'MPVAEAAALSTTWDVVVIGAGAAGMMCAAQAGQRGRRVLLIEHYHVVGEKIR' A
#
# COMPACT_ATOMS: atom_id res chain seq x y z
N MET A 1 -0.74 -30.48 -21.71
CA MET A 1 -1.65 -29.55 -21.01
C MET A 1 -0.81 -28.39 -20.51
N PRO A 2 -0.80 -27.24 -21.21
CA PRO A 2 -0.01 -26.09 -20.79
C PRO A 2 -0.62 -25.53 -19.51
N VAL A 3 0.16 -25.52 -18.43
CA VAL A 3 -0.17 -24.78 -17.21
C VAL A 3 -0.14 -23.30 -17.56
N ALA A 4 -1.22 -22.59 -17.25
CA ALA A 4 -1.40 -21.18 -17.54
C ALA A 4 -0.21 -20.37 -17.01
N GLU A 5 0.42 -19.61 -17.90
CA GLU A 5 1.41 -18.60 -17.58
C GLU A 5 0.73 -17.57 -16.70
N ALA A 6 0.96 -17.64 -15.38
CA ALA A 6 0.53 -16.61 -14.45
C ALA A 6 1.17 -15.31 -14.93
N ALA A 7 0.37 -14.44 -15.54
CA ALA A 7 0.78 -13.11 -15.97
C ALA A 7 1.62 -12.51 -14.84
N ALA A 8 2.89 -12.21 -15.11
CA ALA A 8 3.80 -11.64 -14.14
C ALA A 8 3.11 -10.39 -13.56
N LEU A 9 2.52 -10.52 -12.37
CA LEU A 9 1.85 -9.42 -11.69
C LEU A 9 2.95 -8.41 -11.41
N SER A 10 3.00 -7.34 -12.20
CA SER A 10 3.99 -6.28 -12.03
C SER A 10 3.89 -5.81 -10.58
N THR A 11 4.88 -6.12 -9.77
CA THR A 11 4.90 -5.80 -8.33
C THR A 11 5.35 -4.35 -8.13
N THR A 12 4.93 -3.47 -9.04
CA THR A 12 5.35 -2.09 -9.13
C THR A 12 4.32 -1.22 -8.43
N TRP A 13 4.78 -0.53 -7.40
CA TRP A 13 4.01 0.50 -6.71
C TRP A 13 4.47 1.86 -7.21
N ASP A 14 3.54 2.78 -7.41
CA ASP A 14 3.86 4.15 -7.81
C ASP A 14 4.31 4.99 -6.60
N VAL A 15 3.82 4.62 -5.40
CA VAL A 15 4.13 5.28 -4.14
C VAL A 15 4.27 4.23 -3.04
N VAL A 16 5.30 4.37 -2.20
CA VAL A 16 5.47 3.58 -0.98
C VAL A 16 5.45 4.52 0.22
N VAL A 17 4.57 4.27 1.17
CA VAL A 17 4.44 5.04 2.41
C VAL A 17 4.81 4.12 3.59
N ILE A 18 5.76 4.57 4.41
CA ILE A 18 6.24 3.83 5.58
C ILE A 18 5.68 4.50 6.84
N GLY A 19 4.89 3.76 7.61
CA GLY A 19 4.13 4.18 8.78
C GLY A 19 2.66 4.40 8.45
N ALA A 20 1.75 3.65 9.09
CA ALA A 20 0.30 3.77 8.98
C ALA A 20 -0.32 4.51 10.19
N GLY A 21 0.35 5.57 10.65
CA GLY A 21 -0.24 6.57 11.54
C GLY A 21 -1.19 7.53 10.79
N ALA A 22 -1.75 8.52 11.49
CA ALA A 22 -2.70 9.49 10.89
C ALA A 22 -2.15 10.15 9.61
N ALA A 23 -0.92 10.66 9.67
CA ALA A 23 -0.27 11.32 8.55
C ALA A 23 0.02 10.35 7.38
N GLY A 24 0.47 9.13 7.68
CA GLY A 24 0.78 8.12 6.66
C GLY A 24 -0.46 7.63 5.94
N MET A 25 -1.55 7.37 6.67
CA MET A 25 -2.84 7.02 6.09
C MET A 25 -3.42 8.16 5.24
N MET A 26 -3.32 9.41 5.71
CA MET A 26 -3.74 10.58 4.92
C MET A 26 -2.95 10.70 3.61
N CYS A 27 -1.62 10.53 3.68
CA CYS A 27 -0.74 10.57 2.51
C CYS A 27 -1.10 9.46 1.51
N ALA A 28 -1.25 8.22 1.99
CA ALA A 28 -1.63 7.09 1.16
C ALA A 28 -3.02 7.26 0.52
N ALA A 29 -3.99 7.77 1.27
CA ALA A 29 -5.33 8.06 0.76
C ALA A 29 -5.30 9.10 -0.36
N GLN A 30 -4.55 10.20 -0.18
CA GLN A 30 -4.42 11.23 -1.21
C GLN A 30 -3.72 10.73 -2.47
N ALA A 31 -2.66 9.92 -2.33
CA ALA A 31 -2.00 9.29 -3.47
C ALA A 31 -2.94 8.32 -4.21
N GLY A 32 -3.73 7.54 -3.48
CA GLY A 32 -4.75 6.65 -4.04
C GLY A 32 -5.86 7.40 -4.78
N GLN A 33 -6.36 8.51 -4.23
CA GLN A 33 -7.34 9.39 -4.89
C GLN A 33 -6.82 9.95 -6.22
N ARG A 34 -5.50 10.07 -6.38
CA ARG A 34 -4.83 10.48 -7.63
C ARG A 34 -4.56 9.33 -8.60
N GLY A 35 -5.11 8.13 -8.34
CA GLY A 35 -4.98 6.95 -9.18
C GLY A 35 -3.64 6.24 -9.08
N ARG A 36 -2.87 6.45 -8.00
CA ARG A 36 -1.58 5.77 -7.79
C ARG A 36 -1.78 4.43 -7.09
N ARG A 37 -0.99 3.42 -7.47
CA ARG A 37 -0.85 2.17 -6.71
C ARG A 37 0.04 2.43 -5.51
N VAL A 38 -0.55 2.42 -4.33
CA VAL A 38 0.14 2.76 -3.08
C VAL A 38 0.38 1.52 -2.23
N LEU A 39 1.63 1.33 -1.80
CA LEU A 39 1.98 0.38 -0.75
C LEU A 39 2.13 1.15 0.57
N LEU A 40 1.28 0.84 1.56
CA LEU A 40 1.39 1.38 2.91
C LEU A 40 1.91 0.28 3.84
N ILE A 41 2.99 0.57 4.57
CA ILE A 41 3.67 -0.40 5.46
C ILE A 41 3.59 0.11 6.89
N GLU A 42 3.35 -0.80 7.83
CA GLU A 42 3.34 -0.52 9.27
C GLU A 42 4.02 -1.68 10.01
N HIS A 43 4.79 -1.37 11.07
CA HIS A 43 5.41 -2.38 11.91
C HIS A 43 4.47 -2.86 13.03
N TYR A 44 3.51 -2.03 13.41
CA TYR A 44 2.45 -2.39 14.36
C TYR A 44 1.49 -3.44 13.78
N HIS A 45 0.92 -4.27 14.66
CA HIS A 45 -0.06 -5.29 14.25
C HIS A 45 -1.39 -4.67 13.81
N VAL A 46 -1.70 -3.46 14.30
CA VAL A 46 -2.92 -2.73 13.97
C VAL A 46 -2.53 -1.36 13.39
N VAL A 47 -3.16 -0.98 12.28
CA VAL A 47 -3.00 0.36 11.70
C VAL A 47 -3.51 1.42 12.67
N GLY A 48 -2.81 2.55 12.78
CA GLY A 48 -3.20 3.63 13.69
C GLY A 48 -3.07 3.30 15.17
N GLU A 49 -2.21 2.36 15.58
CA GLU A 49 -2.08 1.92 16.99
C GLU A 49 -1.80 3.08 17.98
N LYS A 50 -1.13 4.16 17.53
CA LYS A 50 -0.85 5.36 18.34
C LYS A 50 -1.95 6.42 18.39
N ILE A 51 -3.03 6.26 17.61
CA ILE A 51 -4.13 7.22 17.50
C ILE A 51 -5.50 6.59 17.80
N ARG A 52 -5.48 5.45 18.50
CA ARG A 52 -6.68 4.79 19.03
C ARG A 52 -7.30 5.60 20.17
#